data_AF-A0A6A6NVZ5-F1
#
_entry.id   AF-A0A6A6NVZ5-F1
#
_cell.length_a   1.000
_cell.length_b   1.000
_cell.length_c   1.000
_cell.angle_alpha   90.00
_cell.angle_beta   90.00
_cell.angle_gamma   90.00
#
_symmetry.space_group_name_H-M   'P 1'
#
loop_
_entity.id
_entity.type
_entity.pdbx_description
1 polymer ?
#
loop_
_entity_poly.entity_id
_entity_poly.type
_entity_poly.pdbx_seq_one_letter_code
_entity_poly.pdbx_strand_id
1 'polypeptide(L)'
;MKTVVQTLYNLIVTPLEFQGTSSEDALRRDISNLAAQLAHLHRAAPSVSVNIPPDIIQYVEDGRNPDIYTREFVELVQRNNQRLKGKSDALAAFRDILAADIAGAMPEMRGEVVRVLESVGVGSEVLDREDGRTEDQGLHIKKEEGVEEGEAKAG
;
A
#
# COMPACT_ATOMS: atom_id res chain seq x y z
N MET A 1 -14.23 16.24 17.23
CA MET A 1 -15.01 16.09 15.98
C MET A 1 -16.43 15.60 16.21
N LYS A 2 -16.68 14.47 16.91
CA LYS A 2 -18.05 13.95 17.15
C LYS A 2 -19.03 15.00 17.71
N THR A 3 -18.58 15.81 18.67
CA THR A 3 -19.38 16.89 19.27
C THR A 3 -19.82 17.95 18.25
N VAL A 4 -18.94 18.34 17.32
CA VAL A 4 -19.24 19.34 16.27
C VAL A 4 -20.32 18.81 15.34
N VAL A 5 -20.19 17.56 14.90
CA VAL A 5 -21.17 16.89 14.03
C VAL A 5 -22.52 16.78 14.74
N GLN A 6 -22.53 16.42 16.03
CA GLN A 6 -23.75 16.35 16.82
C GLN A 6 -24.42 17.71 16.99
N THR A 7 -23.65 18.78 17.26
CA THR A 7 -24.20 20.14 17.34
C THR A 7 -24.76 20.60 16.00
N LEU A 8 -24.12 20.26 14.87
CA LEU A 8 -24.65 20.51 13.53
C LEU A 8 -25.98 19.76 13.28
N TYR A 9 -26.05 18.49 13.65
CA TYR A 9 -27.27 17.69 13.53
C TYR A 9 -28.40 18.31 14.35
N ASN A 10 -28.15 18.65 15.61
CA ASN A 10 -29.15 19.29 16.48
C ASN A 10 -29.62 20.63 15.88
N LEU A 11 -28.70 21.44 15.33
CA LEU A 11 -29.02 22.71 14.69
C LEU A 11 -29.90 22.55 13.44
N ILE A 12 -29.79 21.42 12.73
CA ILE A 12 -30.66 21.11 11.57
C ILE A 12 -32.04 20.63 12.03
N VAL A 13 -32.11 19.86 13.12
CA VAL A 13 -33.35 19.23 13.60
C VAL A 13 -34.20 20.17 14.45
N THR A 14 -33.61 20.97 15.35
CA THR A 14 -34.35 21.84 16.28
C THR A 14 -35.25 22.90 15.59
N PRO A 15 -34.87 23.52 14.46
CA PRO A 15 -35.77 24.40 13.71
C PRO A 15 -36.98 23.69 13.09
N LEU A 16 -36.87 22.38 12.79
CA LEU A 16 -37.98 21.59 12.27
C LEU A 16 -39.06 21.36 13.34
N GLU A 17 -38.68 21.40 14.62
CA GLU A 17 -39.55 21.23 15.79
C GLU A 17 -39.78 22.55 16.53
N PHE A 18 -39.94 23.66 15.81
CA PHE A 18 -40.04 24.98 16.41
C PHE A 18 -41.29 25.12 17.31
N GLN A 19 -41.07 25.31 18.62
CA GLN A 19 -42.11 25.42 19.65
C GLN A 19 -42.15 26.82 20.32
N GLY A 20 -41.63 27.86 19.66
CA GLY A 20 -41.64 29.24 20.16
C GLY A 20 -40.35 29.68 20.86
N THR A 21 -40.45 30.54 21.88
CA THR A 21 -39.29 31.25 22.50
C THR A 21 -38.24 30.32 23.12
N SER A 22 -38.65 29.17 23.65
CA SER A 22 -37.73 28.15 24.19
C SER A 22 -36.81 27.57 23.09
N SER A 23 -37.33 27.38 21.88
CA SER A 23 -36.56 26.91 20.73
C SER A 23 -35.59 27.98 20.22
N GLU A 24 -35.93 29.26 20.33
CA GLU A 24 -35.05 30.38 19.94
C GLU A 24 -33.79 30.46 20.82
N ASP A 25 -33.97 30.36 22.15
CA ASP A 25 -32.85 30.35 23.10
C ASP A 25 -31.97 29.10 22.96
N ALA A 26 -32.56 27.95 22.62
CA ALA A 26 -31.81 26.74 22.31
C ALA A 26 -30.96 26.92 21.05
N LEU A 27 -31.53 27.45 19.97
CA LEU A 27 -30.83 27.69 18.71
C LEU A 27 -29.65 28.66 18.87
N ARG A 28 -29.86 29.76 19.60
CA ARG A 28 -28.83 30.75 19.89
C ARG A 28 -27.66 30.13 20.66
N ARG A 29 -27.95 29.24 21.62
CA ARG A 29 -26.92 28.51 22.37
C ARG A 29 -26.16 27.53 21.49
N ASP A 30 -26.85 26.77 20.63
CA ASP A 30 -26.21 25.79 19.75
C ASP A 30 -25.31 26.44 18.70
N ILE A 31 -25.71 27.58 18.13
CA ILE A 31 -24.85 28.37 17.22
C ILE A 31 -23.59 28.86 17.95
N SER A 32 -23.76 29.39 19.16
CA SER A 32 -22.64 29.88 19.98
C SER A 32 -21.67 28.74 20.34
N ASN A 33 -22.22 27.56 20.68
CA ASN A 33 -21.47 26.36 20.95
C ASN A 33 -20.73 25.86 19.71
N LEU A 34 -21.38 25.83 18.55
CA LEU A 34 -20.75 25.42 17.29
C LEU A 34 -19.56 26.30 16.94
N ALA A 35 -19.71 27.63 17.05
CA ALA A 35 -18.64 28.57 16.80
C ALA A 35 -17.44 28.34 17.73
N ALA A 36 -17.68 28.16 19.03
CA ALA A 36 -16.63 27.86 20.01
C ALA A 36 -15.94 26.52 19.72
N GLN A 37 -16.70 25.49 19.34
CA GLN A 37 -16.17 24.16 19.02
C GLN A 37 -15.34 24.16 17.73
N LEU A 38 -15.75 24.89 16.68
CA LEU A 38 -14.98 25.06 15.45
C LEU A 38 -13.67 25.82 15.71
N ALA A 39 -13.71 26.88 16.51
CA ALA A 39 -12.50 27.61 16.90
C ALA A 39 -11.53 26.74 17.72
N HIS A 40 -12.06 25.87 18.59
CA HIS A 40 -11.25 24.88 19.28
C HIS A 40 -10.64 23.86 18.31
N LEU A 41 -11.43 23.32 17.37
CA LEU A 41 -10.95 22.35 16.37
C LEU A 41 -9.84 22.93 15.49
N HIS A 42 -9.99 24.18 15.04
CA HIS A 42 -8.96 24.85 14.24
C HIS A 42 -7.64 25.01 15.02
N ARG A 43 -7.70 25.37 16.30
CA ARG A 43 -6.52 25.48 17.16
C ARG A 43 -5.88 24.13 17.50
N ALA A 44 -6.68 23.06 17.54
CA ALA A 44 -6.19 21.71 17.78
C ALA A 44 -5.68 21.01 16.49
N ALA A 45 -6.05 21.48 15.30
CA ALA A 45 -5.62 20.86 14.04
C ALA A 45 -4.09 20.73 13.90
N PRO A 46 -3.27 21.75 14.25
CA PRO A 46 -1.81 21.65 14.17
C PRO A 46 -1.19 20.62 15.14
N SER A 47 -1.90 20.21 16.21
CA SER A 47 -1.37 19.19 17.13
C SER A 47 -1.47 17.77 16.56
N VAL A 48 -2.12 17.59 15.41
CA VAL A 48 -2.20 16.32 14.69
C VAL A 48 -1.16 16.35 13.56
N SER A 49 0.05 15.84 13.84
CA SER A 49 1.11 15.68 12.84
C SER A 49 0.94 14.35 12.11
N VAL A 50 0.05 14.30 11.12
CA VAL A 50 -0.12 13.13 10.24
C VAL A 50 0.08 13.57 8.80
N ASN A 51 0.96 12.86 8.08
CA ASN A 51 1.18 13.09 6.67
C ASN A 51 0.18 12.25 5.87
N ILE A 52 -0.68 12.90 5.10
CA ILE A 52 -1.72 12.25 4.30
C ILE A 52 -1.32 12.36 2.83
N PRO A 53 -1.22 11.25 2.08
CA PRO A 53 -1.03 11.29 0.64
C PRO A 53 -2.14 12.11 -0.04
N PRO A 54 -1.82 12.96 -1.04
CA PRO A 54 -2.81 13.80 -1.70
C PRO A 54 -3.93 12.99 -2.37
N ASP A 55 -3.61 11.79 -2.86
CA ASP A 55 -4.59 10.88 -3.46
C ASP A 55 -5.73 10.50 -2.49
N ILE A 56 -5.45 10.42 -1.18
CA ILE A 56 -6.47 10.08 -0.17
C ILE A 56 -7.52 11.20 -0.06
N ILE A 57 -7.14 12.46 -0.31
CA ILE A 57 -8.10 13.58 -0.29
C ILE A 57 -9.18 13.36 -1.34
N GLN A 58 -8.78 12.96 -2.55
CA GLN A 58 -9.72 12.67 -3.64
C GLN A 58 -10.65 11.49 -3.30
N TYR A 59 -10.14 10.45 -2.64
CA TYR A 59 -10.99 9.34 -2.17
C TYR A 59 -12.08 9.82 -1.21
N VAL A 60 -11.75 10.73 -0.29
CA VAL A 60 -12.73 11.28 0.67
C VAL A 60 -13.72 12.22 -0.01
N GLU A 61 -13.26 13.06 -0.94
CA GLU A 61 -14.12 13.97 -1.72
C GLU A 61 -15.14 13.20 -2.58
N ASP A 62 -14.72 12.08 -3.18
CA ASP A 62 -15.59 11.21 -3.99
C ASP A 62 -16.49 10.29 -3.14
N GLY A 63 -16.39 10.34 -1.81
CA GLY A 63 -17.13 9.48 -0.88
C GLY A 63 -16.67 8.01 -0.88
N ARG A 64 -15.49 7.72 -1.41
CA ARG A 64 -14.89 6.38 -1.45
C ARG A 64 -14.20 6.07 -0.13
N ASN A 65 -14.21 4.80 0.29
CA ASN A 65 -13.51 4.38 1.51
C ASN A 65 -11.98 4.56 1.32
N PRO A 66 -11.29 5.38 2.14
CA PRO A 66 -9.84 5.58 2.06
C PRO A 66 -9.03 4.31 2.34
N ASP A 67 -9.59 3.29 3.01
CA ASP A 67 -8.91 2.00 3.22
C ASP A 67 -8.61 1.28 1.90
N ILE A 68 -9.40 1.56 0.86
CA ILE A 68 -9.19 1.00 -0.47
C ILE A 68 -7.88 1.52 -1.07
N TYR A 69 -7.53 2.79 -0.86
CA TYR A 69 -6.25 3.34 -1.32
C TYR A 69 -5.07 2.57 -0.70
N THR A 70 -5.12 2.34 0.61
CA THR A 70 -4.06 1.61 1.31
C THR A 70 -3.94 0.17 0.79
N ARG A 71 -5.07 -0.50 0.56
CA ARG A 71 -5.09 -1.84 -0.04
C ARG A 71 -4.48 -1.86 -1.44
N GLU A 72 -4.92 -0.96 -2.32
CA GLU A 72 -4.39 -0.83 -3.68
C GLU A 72 -2.89 -0.50 -3.70
N PHE A 73 -2.44 0.31 -2.74
CA PHE A 73 -1.03 0.66 -2.59
C PHE A 73 -0.19 -0.57 -2.24
N VAL A 74 -0.61 -1.37 -1.25
CA VAL A 74 0.09 -2.61 -0.87
C VAL A 74 0.11 -3.60 -2.04
N GLU A 75 -1.03 -3.80 -2.72
CA GLU A 75 -1.12 -4.66 -3.90
C GLU A 75 -0.20 -4.18 -5.04
N LEU A 76 -0.13 -2.86 -5.26
CA LEU A 76 0.78 -2.26 -6.24
C LEU A 76 2.25 -2.52 -5.89
N VAL A 77 2.64 -2.29 -4.64
CA VAL A 77 4.02 -2.52 -4.16
C VAL A 77 4.42 -3.97 -4.32
N GLN A 78 3.54 -4.90 -3.92
CA GLN A 78 3.79 -6.34 -4.04
C GLN A 78 4.00 -6.76 -5.50
N ARG A 79 3.08 -6.37 -6.38
CA ARG A 79 3.15 -6.64 -7.81
C ARG A 79 4.39 -6.03 -8.46
N ASN A 80 4.75 -4.81 -8.08
CA ASN A 80 5.96 -4.17 -8.58
C ASN A 80 7.23 -4.88 -8.10
N ASN A 81 7.28 -5.30 -6.84
CA ASN A 81 8.42 -6.05 -6.31
C ASN A 81 8.60 -7.38 -7.05
N GLN A 82 7.52 -8.14 -7.23
CA GLN A 82 7.56 -9.40 -7.99
C GLN A 82 8.00 -9.18 -9.44
N ARG A 83 7.46 -8.14 -10.11
CA ARG A 83 7.84 -7.78 -11.47
C ARG A 83 9.32 -7.41 -11.58
N LEU A 84 9.84 -6.63 -10.62
CA LEU A 84 11.25 -6.24 -10.60
C LEU A 84 12.16 -7.44 -10.36
N LYS A 85 11.79 -8.32 -9.42
CA LYS A 85 12.50 -9.57 -9.18
C LYS A 85 12.53 -10.45 -10.42
N GLY A 86 11.38 -10.74 -11.03
CA GLY A 86 11.32 -11.54 -12.26
C GLY A 86 12.12 -10.94 -13.42
N LYS A 87 12.11 -9.61 -13.57
CA LYS A 87 12.97 -8.93 -14.56
C LYS A 87 14.46 -9.10 -14.24
N SER A 88 14.85 -8.97 -12.98
CA SER A 88 16.23 -9.17 -12.54
C SER A 88 16.69 -10.60 -12.80
N ASP A 89 15.87 -11.58 -12.46
CA ASP A 89 16.16 -13.01 -12.64
C ASP A 89 16.29 -13.35 -14.13
N ALA A 90 15.39 -12.82 -14.98
CA ALA A 90 15.46 -13.02 -16.43
C ALA A 90 16.72 -12.39 -17.05
N LEU A 91 17.11 -11.19 -16.61
CA LEU A 91 18.35 -10.55 -17.08
C LEU A 91 19.60 -11.29 -16.60
N ALA A 92 19.59 -11.83 -15.39
CA ALA A 92 20.68 -12.66 -14.87
C ALA A 92 20.82 -13.96 -15.69
N ALA A 93 19.71 -14.66 -15.97
CA ALA A 93 19.71 -15.85 -16.80
C ALA A 93 20.19 -15.53 -18.23
N PHE A 94 19.72 -14.43 -18.83
CA PHE A 94 20.18 -14.00 -20.15
C PHE A 94 21.67 -13.70 -20.17
N ARG A 95 22.19 -12.99 -19.16
CA ARG A 95 23.63 -12.74 -18.99
C ARG A 95 24.41 -14.06 -18.95
N ASP A 96 23.96 -15.02 -18.16
CA ASP A 96 24.68 -16.28 -17.95
C ASP A 96 24.72 -17.13 -19.22
N ILE A 97 23.58 -17.25 -19.92
CA ILE A 97 23.50 -17.95 -21.22
C ILE A 97 24.42 -17.27 -22.25
N LEU A 98 24.32 -15.95 -22.38
CA LEU A 98 25.14 -15.21 -23.34
C LEU A 98 26.64 -15.32 -23.03
N ALA A 99 27.01 -15.29 -21.76
CA ALA A 99 28.40 -15.46 -21.33
C ALA A 99 28.93 -16.86 -21.67
N ALA A 100 28.13 -17.91 -21.43
CA ALA A 100 28.48 -19.28 -21.80
C ALA A 100 28.60 -19.45 -23.32
N ASP A 101 27.64 -18.92 -24.09
CA ASP A 101 27.65 -18.97 -25.56
C ASP A 101 28.88 -18.27 -26.14
N ILE A 102 29.23 -17.07 -25.66
CA ILE A 102 30.43 -16.34 -26.11
C ILE A 102 31.69 -17.12 -25.76
N ALA A 103 31.81 -17.64 -24.53
CA ALA A 103 32.98 -18.40 -24.10
C ALA A 103 33.13 -19.73 -24.85
N GLY A 104 32.03 -20.34 -25.28
CA GLY A 104 32.03 -21.57 -26.08
C GLY A 104 32.32 -21.33 -27.56
N ALA A 105 31.74 -20.30 -28.16
CA ALA A 105 31.92 -19.97 -29.57
C ALA A 105 33.25 -19.27 -29.89
N MET A 106 33.79 -18.49 -28.94
CA MET A 106 35.04 -17.74 -29.07
C MET A 106 35.93 -17.95 -27.82
N PRO A 107 36.67 -19.07 -27.74
CA PRO A 107 37.47 -19.42 -26.58
C PRO A 107 38.52 -18.36 -26.20
N GLU A 108 39.04 -17.61 -27.16
CA GLU A 108 39.97 -16.49 -26.96
C GLU A 108 39.35 -15.33 -26.16
N MET A 109 38.02 -15.21 -26.15
CA MET A 109 37.29 -14.17 -25.41
C MET A 109 36.92 -14.60 -23.99
N ARG A 110 37.11 -15.86 -23.60
CA ARG A 110 36.68 -16.38 -22.29
C ARG A 110 37.25 -15.58 -21.12
N GLY A 111 38.51 -15.14 -21.20
CA GLY A 111 39.13 -14.31 -20.16
C GLY A 111 38.49 -12.92 -19.99
N GLU A 112 38.04 -12.32 -21.09
CA GLU A 112 37.32 -11.04 -21.04
C GLU A 112 35.89 -11.21 -20.52
N VAL A 113 35.21 -12.31 -20.88
CA VAL A 113 33.89 -12.66 -20.33
C VAL A 113 33.96 -12.83 -18.80
N VAL A 114 34.97 -13.55 -18.29
CA VAL A 114 35.20 -13.71 -16.84
C VAL A 114 35.38 -12.36 -16.16
N ARG A 115 36.22 -11.49 -16.72
CA ARG A 115 36.45 -10.14 -16.17
C ARG A 115 35.16 -9.32 -16.10
N VAL A 116 34.32 -9.39 -17.12
CA VAL A 116 33.02 -8.68 -17.14
C VAL A 116 32.07 -9.26 -16.08
N LEU A 117 31.96 -10.57 -15.95
CA LEU A 117 31.12 -11.20 -14.92
C LEU A 117 31.55 -10.77 -13.51
N GLU A 118 32.85 -10.81 -13.23
CA GLU A 118 33.41 -10.39 -11.94
C GLU A 118 33.14 -8.91 -11.66
N SER A 119 33.21 -8.04 -12.68
CA SER A 119 32.91 -6.61 -12.53
C SER A 119 31.45 -6.34 -12.16
N VAL A 120 30.54 -7.27 -12.47
CA VAL A 120 29.11 -7.21 -12.13
C VAL A 120 28.83 -7.97 -10.82
N GLY A 121 29.87 -8.47 -10.14
CA GLY A 121 29.75 -9.22 -8.89
C GLY A 121 29.28 -10.66 -9.07
N VAL A 122 29.49 -11.24 -10.27
CA VAL A 122 29.08 -12.59 -10.63
C VAL A 122 30.34 -13.45 -10.72
N GLY A 123 30.39 -14.55 -9.98
CA GLY A 123 31.54 -15.48 -10.04
C GLY A 123 31.62 -16.19 -11.39
N SER A 124 32.82 -16.56 -11.84
CA SER A 124 33.03 -17.27 -13.11
C SER A 124 32.41 -18.67 -13.15
N GLU A 125 31.94 -19.19 -12.01
CA GLU A 125 31.27 -20.49 -11.84
C GLU A 125 30.07 -20.69 -12.78
N VAL A 126 29.43 -19.61 -13.26
CA VAL A 126 28.35 -19.69 -14.25
C VAL A 126 28.81 -20.24 -15.60
N LEU A 127 30.09 -20.15 -15.94
CA LEU A 127 30.65 -20.68 -17.18
C LEU A 127 30.99 -22.18 -17.11
N ASP A 128 30.98 -22.76 -15.90
CA ASP A 128 31.32 -24.16 -15.64
C ASP A 128 30.07 -25.01 -15.34
N ARG A 129 28.87 -24.40 -15.36
CA ARG A 129 27.60 -25.13 -15.31
C ARG A 129 27.37 -25.82 -16.65
N GLU A 130 27.63 -27.12 -16.71
CA GLU A 130 27.21 -27.95 -17.84
C GLU A 130 25.68 -27.97 -17.95
N ASP A 131 25.21 -27.78 -19.18
CA ASP A 131 23.81 -27.66 -19.57
C ASP A 131 22.93 -28.76 -18.95
N GLY A 132 21.86 -28.35 -18.26
CA GLY A 132 20.96 -29.25 -17.56
C GLY A 132 19.79 -28.52 -16.97
N ARG A 133 18.78 -28.23 -17.81
CA ARG A 133 17.38 -27.90 -17.47
C ARG A 133 17.15 -27.62 -15.98
N THR A 134 17.17 -26.35 -15.58
CA THR A 134 16.47 -25.97 -14.35
C THR A 134 14.99 -26.30 -14.55
N GLU A 135 14.55 -27.36 -13.89
CA GLU A 135 13.14 -27.67 -13.67
C GLU A 135 12.43 -26.38 -13.25
N ASP A 136 11.33 -26.09 -13.94
CA ASP A 136 10.34 -25.10 -13.56
C ASP A 136 9.78 -25.49 -12.18
N GLN A 137 10.47 -25.10 -11.11
CA GLN A 137 9.88 -25.05 -9.78
C GLN A 137 8.93 -23.87 -9.77
N GLY A 138 7.73 -24.14 -10.28
CA GLY A 138 6.58 -23.28 -10.11
C GLY A 138 6.52 -22.81 -8.66
N LEU A 139 6.43 -21.49 -8.48
CA LEU A 139 6.21 -20.88 -7.18
C LEU A 139 4.95 -21.50 -6.55
N HIS A 140 5.15 -22.47 -5.67
CA HIS A 140 4.16 -22.81 -4.66
C HIS A 140 4.07 -21.63 -3.70
N ILE A 141 3.20 -20.67 -4.04
CA ILE A 141 2.63 -19.76 -3.08
C ILE A 141 1.87 -20.64 -2.10
N LYS A 142 2.47 -20.92 -0.94
CA LYS A 142 1.75 -21.47 0.20
C LYS A 142 0.64 -20.47 0.52
N LYS A 143 -0.60 -20.84 0.22
CA LYS A 143 -1.76 -20.23 0.86
C LYS A 143 -1.60 -20.49 2.36
N GLU A 144 -1.27 -19.45 3.10
CA GLU A 144 -1.53 -19.41 4.53
C GLU A 144 -3.06 -19.36 4.70
N GLU A 145 -3.68 -20.53 4.81
CA GLU A 145 -5.00 -20.65 5.42
C GLU A 145 -4.79 -20.82 6.91
N GLY A 146 -4.99 -19.71 7.62
CA GLY A 146 -5.07 -19.67 9.06
C GLY A 146 -6.35 -18.94 9.48
N VAL A 147 -7.18 -19.67 10.22
CA VAL A 147 -8.06 -19.21 11.31
C VAL A 147 -9.45 -18.68 10.92
N GLU A 148 -10.42 -19.59 10.99
CA GLU A 148 -11.71 -19.50 11.72
C GLU A 148 -12.35 -20.89 11.50
N GLU A 149 -12.71 -21.69 12.50
CA GLU A 149 -13.77 -21.44 13.47
C GLU A 149 -13.52 -22.28 14.73
N GLY A 150 -13.55 -21.62 15.87
CA GLY A 150 -13.99 -22.23 17.11
C GLY A 150 -15.08 -21.35 17.68
N GLU A 151 -16.33 -21.81 17.69
CA GLU A 151 -17.21 -21.67 18.84
C GLU A 151 -18.50 -22.52 18.73
N ALA A 152 -18.56 -23.50 19.63
CA ALA A 152 -19.70 -23.87 20.45
C ALA A 152 -21.09 -24.09 19.80
N LYS A 153 -21.47 -25.37 19.68
CA LYS A 153 -22.74 -25.84 20.23
C LYS A 153 -22.56 -27.20 20.91
N ALA A 154 -22.58 -27.18 22.23
CA ALA A 154 -22.85 -28.33 23.08
C ALA A 154 -24.13 -28.04 23.89
N GLY A 155 -24.98 -29.05 24.03
CA GLY A 155 -25.94 -29.19 25.14
C GLY A 155 -27.17 -28.32 25.09
#